data_AF-A0A1S1NCS9-F1
#
_entry.id   AF-A0A1S1NCS9-F1
#
_cell.length_a   1.000
_cell.length_b   1.000
_cell.length_c   1.000
_cell.angle_alpha   90.00
_cell.angle_beta   90.00
_cell.angle_gamma   90.00
#
_symmetry.space_group_name_H-M   'P 1'
#
loop_
_entity.id
_entity.type
_entity.pdbx_description
1 polymer ?
#
loop_
_entity_poly.entity_id
_entity_poly.type
_entity_poly.pdbx_seq_one_letter_code
_entity_poly.pdbx_strand_id
1 'polypeptide(L)' 'MSQLMIFLFVINILVAVQCYRNARIKGYPSKVFTLLGLIPYFNLVVWVYLLFLPDLSSASKFEPS' A
#
# COMPACT_ATOMS: atom_id res chain seq x y z
N MET A 1 -6.87 -8.69 -26.75
CA MET A 1 -5.76 -8.96 -25.80
C MET A 1 -5.16 -7.68 -25.21
N SER A 2 -4.91 -6.64 -25.99
CA SER A 2 -4.32 -5.38 -25.51
C SER A 2 -5.15 -4.64 -24.44
N GLN A 3 -6.48 -4.62 -24.55
CA GLN A 3 -7.36 -3.93 -23.59
C GLN A 3 -7.27 -4.50 -22.17
N LEU A 4 -7.17 -5.82 -22.04
CA LEU A 4 -7.02 -6.49 -20.74
C LEU A 4 -5.66 -6.16 -20.11
N MET A 5 -4.59 -6.10 -20.90
CA MET A 5 -3.27 -5.69 -20.43
C MET A 5 -3.26 -4.25 -19.93
N ILE A 6 -3.88 -3.33 -20.66
CA ILE A 6 -4.00 -1.91 -20.26
C ILE A 6 -4.81 -1.79 -18.98
N PHE A 7 -5.94 -2.50 -18.89
CA PHE A 7 -6.78 -2.52 -17.69
C PHE A 7 -6.01 -3.04 -16.47
N LEU A 8 -5.27 -4.14 -16.63
CA LEU A 8 -4.45 -4.70 -15.57
C LEU A 8 -3.37 -3.72 -15.12
N PHE A 9 -2.75 -2.99 -16.06
CA PHE A 9 -1.73 -1.98 -15.76
C PHE A 9 -2.31 -0.80 -14.95
N VAL A 10 -3.48 -0.30 -15.35
CA VAL A 10 -4.19 0.78 -14.63
C VAL A 10 -4.55 0.33 -13.22
N ILE A 11 -5.07 -0.88 -13.05
CA ILE A 11 -5.39 -1.43 -11.72
C ILE A 11 -4.14 -1.52 -10.85
N ASN A 12 -3.01 -1.99 -11.40
CA ASN A 12 -1.75 -2.06 -10.65
C ASN A 12 -1.29 -0.68 -10.17
N ILE A 13 -1.39 0.35 -11.02
CA ILE A 13 -1.08 1.74 -10.66
C ILE A 13 -2.02 2.25 -9.56
N LEU A 14 -3.33 2.02 -9.68
CA LEU A 14 -4.31 2.45 -8.69
C LEU A 14 -4.02 1.83 -7.32
N VAL A 15 -3.72 0.54 -7.27
CA VAL A 15 -3.38 -0.15 -6.02
C VAL A 15 -2.07 0.38 -5.44
N ALA A 16 -1.05 0.65 -6.26
CA ALA A 16 0.21 1.25 -5.80
C ALA A 16 0.01 2.63 -5.17
N VAL A 17 -0.80 3.49 -5.82
CA VAL A 17 -1.15 4.82 -5.29
C VAL A 17 -1.94 4.71 -3.99
N GLN A 18 -2.86 3.76 -3.90
CA GLN A 18 -3.66 3.55 -2.70
C GLN A 18 -2.82 3.02 -1.54
N CYS A 19 -1.89 2.11 -1.81
CA CYS A 19 -0.90 1.64 -0.83
C CYS A 19 0.00 2.78 -0.37
N TYR A 20 0.46 3.64 -1.28
CA TYR A 20 1.27 4.82 -0.93
C TYR A 20 0.51 5.78 -0.01
N ARG A 21 -0.74 6.13 -0.35
CA ARG A 21 -1.57 7.01 0.48
C ARG A 21 -1.86 6.38 1.84
N ASN A 22 -2.19 5.09 1.89
CA ASN A 22 -2.53 4.40 3.12
C ASN A 22 -1.31 4.23 4.04
N ALA A 23 -0.15 3.86 3.48
CA ALA A 23 1.11 3.81 4.24
C ALA A 23 1.49 5.18 4.80
N ARG A 24 1.30 6.24 4.01
CA ARG A 24 1.58 7.62 4.44
C ARG A 24 0.62 8.11 5.53
N ILE A 25 -0.66 7.76 5.46
CA ILE A 25 -1.65 8.07 6.51
C ILE A 25 -1.30 7.32 7.80
N LYS A 26 -0.97 6.02 7.67
CA LYS A 26 -0.66 5.18 8.82
C LYS A 26 0.73 5.40 9.44
N GLY A 27 1.58 6.23 8.82
CA GLY A 27 2.94 6.51 9.28
C GLY A 27 3.99 5.45 8.92
N TYR A 28 3.69 4.52 8.00
CA TYR A 28 4.62 3.49 7.52
C TYR A 28 5.50 4.01 6.38
N PRO A 29 6.72 3.44 6.20
CA PRO A 29 7.65 3.84 5.14
C PRO A 29 7.05 3.58 3.75
N SER A 30 6.46 4.63 3.19
CA SER A 30 5.65 4.54 1.97
C SER A 30 6.48 4.06 0.76
N LYS A 31 7.79 4.36 0.73
CA LYS A 31 8.70 3.90 -0.33
C LYS A 31 8.77 2.38 -0.42
N VAL A 32 8.87 1.67 0.71
CA VAL A 32 8.98 0.20 0.73
C VAL A 32 7.69 -0.44 0.26
N PHE A 33 6.55 0.06 0.76
CA PHE A 33 5.22 -0.39 0.35
C PHE A 33 4.91 -0.11 -1.11
N THR A 34 5.41 1.01 -1.66
CA THR A 34 5.24 1.34 -3.08
C THR A 34 6.12 0.48 -3.97
N LEU A 35 7.34 0.14 -3.55
CA LEU A 35 8.22 -0.77 -4.29
C LEU A 35 7.64 -2.19 -4.34
N LEU A 36 7.15 -2.68 -3.19
CA LEU A 36 6.47 -3.97 -3.10
C LEU A 36 5.14 -3.98 -3.87
N GLY A 37 4.41 -2.86 -3.86
CA GLY A 37 3.18 -2.64 -4.62
C GLY A 37 3.41 -2.25 -6.09
N LEU A 38 4.65 -2.32 -6.59
CA LEU A 38 4.95 -2.25 -8.02
C LEU A 38 5.10 -3.64 -8.63
N ILE A 39 5.29 -4.66 -7.79
CA ILE A 39 5.45 -6.05 -8.21
C ILE A 39 4.06 -6.61 -8.52
N PRO A 40 3.76 -6.97 -9.78
CA PRO A 40 2.47 -7.53 -10.13
C PRO A 40 2.15 -8.75 -9.24
N TYR A 41 0.89 -8.90 -8.86
CA TYR A 41 0.36 -9.85 -7.85
C TYR A 41 0.65 -9.50 -6.38
N PHE A 42 1.81 -8.95 -6.05
CA PHE A 42 2.13 -8.53 -4.68
C PHE A 42 1.30 -7.32 -4.23
N ASN A 43 0.85 -6.49 -5.16
CA ASN A 43 0.00 -5.32 -4.90
C ASN A 43 -1.21 -5.63 -4.00
N LEU A 44 -1.85 -6.77 -4.22
CA LEU A 44 -3.06 -7.15 -3.49
C LEU A 44 -2.72 -7.62 -2.07
N VAL A 45 -1.63 -8.37 -1.91
CA VAL A 45 -1.10 -8.80 -0.60
C VAL A 45 -0.71 -7.57 0.23
N VAL A 46 0.04 -6.64 -0.37
CA VAL A 46 0.51 -5.41 0.27
C VAL A 46 -0.65 -4.53 0.70
N TRP A 47 -1.68 -4.44 -0.13
CA TRP A 47 -2.88 -3.68 0.17
C TRP A 47 -3.67 -4.27 1.34
N VAL A 48 -3.88 -5.59 1.34
CA VAL A 48 -4.52 -6.31 2.46
C VAL A 48 -3.68 -6.16 3.73
N TYR A 49 -2.35 -6.28 3.62
CA TYR A 49 -1.43 -6.08 4.74
C TYR A 49 -1.60 -4.69 5.34
N LEU A 50 -1.56 -3.63 4.52
CA LEU A 50 -1.81 -2.26 4.98
C LEU A 50 -3.21 -2.06 5.58
N LEU A 51 -4.22 -2.83 5.16
CA LEU A 51 -5.56 -2.77 5.77
C LEU A 51 -5.53 -3.30 7.20
N PHE A 52 -4.88 -4.45 7.41
CA PHE A 52 -4.76 -5.11 8.70
C PHE A 52 -3.73 -4.49 9.65
N LEU A 53 -2.74 -3.74 9.13
CA LEU A 53 -1.75 -3.12 9.99
C LEU A 53 -2.37 -2.03 10.88
N PRO A 54 -2.10 -2.03 12.19
CA PRO A 54 -2.54 -0.97 13.08
C PRO A 54 -1.89 0.35 12.69
N ASP A 55 -2.57 1.45 12.98
CA ASP A 55 -2.10 2.78 12.63
C ASP A 55 -0.91 3.18 13.53
N LEU A 56 0.31 3.26 12.96
CA LEU A 56 1.52 3.55 13.72
C LEU A 56 1.53 4.99 14.27
N SER A 57 0.83 5.91 13.59
CA SER A 57 0.58 7.26 14.10
C SER A 57 -0.13 7.22 15.46
N SER A 58 -1.07 6.28 15.64
CA SER A 58 -1.76 6.08 16.92
C SER A 58 -0.95 5.34 17.98
N ALA A 59 0.10 4.59 17.58
CA ALA A 59 1.00 3.89 18.51
C ALA A 59 1.95 4.84 19.24
N SER A 60 2.34 5.98 18.63
CA SER A 60 3.11 7.04 19.32
C SER A 60 2.38 7.67 20.52
N LYS A 61 1.06 7.44 20.63
CA LYS A 61 0.24 7.89 21.77
C LYS A 61 0.28 6.94 22.97
N PHE A 62 0.88 5.77 22.83
CA PHE A 62 0.92 4.69 23.84
C PHE A 62 2.33 4.42 24.38
N GLU A 63 3.28 5.35 24.19
CA GLU A 63 4.54 5.34 24.93
C GLU A 63 4.31 6.12 26.25
N PRO A 64 4.21 5.45 27.42
CA PRO A 64 4.23 6.14 28.69
C PRO A 64 5.68 6.56 28.96
N SER A 65 5.94 7.86 28.84
CA SER A 65 7.13 8.53 29.35
C SER A 65 7.25 8.40 30.86
#